data_AF-A0A401GC09-F1
#
_entry.id   AF-A0A401GC09-F1
#
_cell.length_a   1.000
_cell.length_b   1.000
_cell.length_c   1.000
_cell.angle_alpha   90.00
_cell.angle_beta   90.00
_cell.angle_gamma   90.00
#
_symmetry.space_group_name_H-M   'P 1'
#
loop_
_entity.id
_entity.type
_entity.pdbx_description
1 polymer ?
#
loop_
_entity_poly.entity_id
_entity_poly.type
_entity_poly.pdbx_seq_one_letter_code
_entity_poly.pdbx_strand_id
1 'polypeptide(L)'
;MEGKIGSVSVLPYRLPSLTPVAGCYHFVTLDDIKGTANTFHNCANHACQVTKTKAVTQERVQMAEKVSELTHQGPEDLVLNLAQLTNALILQVFQPHERYPALARSELIEHAVANRTRLNAEVEQRKAEALQRKEDNQRKREEKKRKRHECHDYSLRI
;
A
#
# COMPACT_ATOMS: atom_id res chain seq x y z
N MET A 1 -3.66 0.29 -29.01
CA MET A 1 -4.65 1.25 -28.47
C MET A 1 -3.88 2.50 -28.14
N GLU A 2 -4.21 3.61 -28.78
CA GLU A 2 -3.63 4.90 -28.41
C GLU A 2 -4.34 5.43 -27.16
N GLY A 3 -3.61 6.11 -26.28
CA GLY A 3 -4.16 6.69 -25.05
C GLY A 3 -3.61 8.09 -24.83
N LYS A 4 -4.47 8.99 -24.37
CA LYS A 4 -4.07 10.34 -23.96
C LYS A 4 -3.73 10.32 -22.48
N ILE A 5 -2.56 10.82 -22.13
CA ILE A 5 -2.11 10.94 -20.75
C ILE A 5 -2.46 12.34 -20.25
N GLY A 6 -3.16 12.41 -19.11
CA GLY A 6 -3.54 13.66 -18.48
C GLY A 6 -2.32 14.40 -17.91
N SER A 7 -2.31 15.72 -18.03
CA SER A 7 -1.27 16.59 -17.46
C SER A 7 -1.43 16.82 -15.94
N VAL A 8 -2.59 16.50 -15.39
CA VAL A 8 -2.96 16.69 -13.98
C VAL A 8 -2.99 15.35 -13.26
N SER A 9 -2.55 15.37 -12.01
CA SER A 9 -2.57 14.20 -11.14
C SER A 9 -3.98 13.84 -10.69
N VAL A 10 -4.35 12.58 -10.84
CA VAL A 10 -5.59 12.01 -10.31
C VAL A 10 -5.43 11.75 -8.81
N LEU A 11 -6.26 12.39 -8.00
CA LEU A 11 -6.33 12.12 -6.56
C LEU A 11 -7.21 10.88 -6.29
N PRO A 12 -6.91 10.08 -5.26
CA PRO A 12 -5.84 10.24 -4.27
C PRO A 12 -4.49 9.64 -4.73
N TYR A 13 -4.44 9.00 -5.89
CA TYR A 13 -3.28 8.22 -6.36
C TYR A 13 -2.05 9.08 -6.68
N ARG A 14 -2.25 10.36 -7.04
CA ARG A 14 -1.23 11.31 -7.50
C ARG A 14 -0.47 10.80 -8.73
N LEU A 15 -1.19 10.13 -9.61
CA LEU A 15 -0.73 9.55 -10.87
C LEU A 15 -1.50 10.17 -12.04
N PRO A 16 -0.94 10.21 -13.25
CA PRO A 16 -1.64 10.78 -14.39
C PRO A 16 -2.80 9.88 -14.84
N SER A 17 -3.89 10.51 -15.31
CA SER A 17 -4.99 9.79 -15.94
C SER A 17 -4.56 9.25 -17.30
N LEU A 18 -5.19 8.17 -17.74
CA LEU A 18 -5.05 7.59 -19.05
C LEU A 18 -6.45 7.43 -19.65
N THR A 19 -6.69 8.10 -20.77
CA THR A 19 -7.95 8.00 -21.51
C THR A 19 -7.70 7.27 -22.83
N PRO A 20 -8.22 6.03 -23.00
CA PRO A 20 -8.16 5.32 -24.27
C PRO A 20 -8.81 6.13 -25.40
N VAL A 21 -8.18 6.15 -26.57
CA VAL A 21 -8.77 6.74 -27.78
C VAL A 21 -9.44 5.63 -28.59
N ALA A 22 -10.77 5.64 -28.59
CA ALA A 22 -11.57 4.65 -29.31
C ALA A 22 -11.29 4.69 -30.82
N GLY A 23 -11.17 3.52 -31.45
CA GLY A 23 -10.93 3.40 -32.89
C GLY A 23 -9.49 3.67 -33.35
N CYS A 24 -8.58 4.04 -32.43
CA CYS A 24 -7.17 4.29 -32.75
C CYS A 24 -6.30 3.07 -32.38
N TYR A 25 -5.82 2.39 -33.41
CA TYR A 25 -4.92 1.25 -33.30
C TYR A 25 -3.64 1.54 -34.07
N HIS A 26 -2.50 1.23 -33.45
CA HIS A 26 -1.18 1.32 -34.06
C HIS A 26 -0.60 -0.09 -34.15
N PHE A 27 -0.08 -0.43 -35.32
CA PHE A 27 0.73 -1.62 -35.49
C PHE A 27 2.18 -1.23 -35.24
N VAL A 28 2.78 -1.80 -34.21
CA VAL A 28 4.18 -1.57 -33.84
C VAL A 28 4.94 -2.88 -33.92
N THR A 29 6.21 -2.83 -34.29
CA THR A 29 7.06 -4.03 -34.22
C THR A 29 7.43 -4.30 -32.76
N LEU A 30 7.85 -5.53 -32.45
CA LEU A 30 8.31 -5.86 -31.09
C LEU A 30 9.55 -5.04 -30.70
N ASP A 31 10.40 -4.67 -31.67
CA ASP A 31 11.61 -3.88 -31.44
C ASP A 31 11.31 -2.43 -31.04
N ASP A 32 10.12 -1.93 -31.37
CA ASP A 32 9.63 -0.61 -30.99
C ASP A 32 9.08 -0.58 -29.55
N ILE A 33 8.74 -1.73 -28.96
CA ILE A 33 8.19 -1.81 -27.60
C ILE A 33 9.33 -1.62 -26.59
N LYS A 34 9.45 -0.41 -26.05
CA LYS A 34 10.47 -0.08 -25.05
C LYS A 34 10.13 -0.59 -23.64
N GLY A 35 8.89 -0.99 -23.41
CA GLY A 35 8.46 -1.54 -22.14
C GLY A 35 6.94 -1.64 -22.04
N THR A 36 6.49 -2.18 -20.92
CA THR A 36 5.09 -2.27 -20.55
C THR A 36 4.84 -1.42 -19.31
N ALA A 37 3.74 -0.67 -19.31
CA ALA A 37 3.26 0.05 -18.14
C ALA A 37 1.99 -0.60 -17.60
N ASN A 38 1.87 -0.73 -16.28
CA ASN A 38 0.61 -1.17 -15.68
C ASN A 38 -0.33 0.02 -15.54
N THR A 39 -1.62 -0.21 -15.75
CA THR A 39 -2.68 0.77 -15.57
C THR A 39 -3.70 0.22 -14.58
N PHE A 40 -4.29 1.11 -13.80
CA PHE A 40 -5.31 0.75 -12.82
C PHE A 40 -6.58 1.52 -13.11
N HIS A 41 -7.73 0.97 -12.75
CA HIS A 41 -8.98 1.72 -12.77
C HIS A 41 -9.00 2.77 -11.65
N ASN A 42 -9.56 3.95 -11.92
CA ASN A 42 -9.74 5.04 -10.97
C ASN A 42 -10.89 4.75 -9.97
N CYS A 43 -10.70 3.70 -9.16
CA CYS A 43 -11.73 3.21 -8.26
C CYS A 43 -12.16 4.24 -7.21
N ALA A 44 -11.25 5.15 -6.83
CA ALA A 44 -11.52 6.22 -5.87
C ALA A 44 -12.55 7.22 -6.39
N ASN A 45 -12.51 7.57 -7.68
CA ASN A 45 -13.48 8.46 -8.30
C ASN A 45 -14.85 7.79 -8.50
N HIS A 46 -14.83 6.49 -8.77
CA HIS A 46 -16.03 5.71 -9.13
C HIS A 46 -16.65 4.93 -7.98
N ALA A 47 -16.10 5.00 -6.76
CA ALA A 47 -16.56 4.25 -5.59
C ALA A 47 -16.86 2.77 -5.89
N CYS A 48 -15.96 2.11 -6.63
CA CYS A 48 -16.16 0.74 -7.10
C CYS A 48 -16.39 -0.22 -5.93
N GLN A 49 -17.36 -1.11 -6.08
CA GLN A 49 -17.79 -1.99 -4.99
C GLN A 49 -17.09 -3.34 -5.06
N VAL A 50 -16.60 -3.79 -3.90
CA VAL A 50 -16.12 -5.16 -3.73
C VAL A 50 -17.33 -6.05 -3.48
N THR A 51 -17.60 -6.98 -4.38
CA THR A 51 -18.68 -7.96 -4.30
C THR A 51 -18.09 -9.36 -4.16
N LYS A 52 -18.79 -10.31 -3.51
CA LYS A 52 -18.33 -11.71 -3.38
C LYS A 52 -19.05 -12.61 -4.38
N THR A 53 -18.88 -12.33 -5.67
CA THR A 53 -19.64 -12.97 -6.75
C THR A 53 -18.83 -13.97 -7.55
N LYS A 54 -17.50 -13.82 -7.60
CA LYS A 54 -16.63 -14.62 -8.45
C LYS A 54 -16.46 -16.04 -7.91
N ALA A 55 -16.87 -17.03 -8.71
CA ALA A 55 -16.68 -18.42 -8.37
C ALA A 55 -15.19 -18.81 -8.46
N VAL A 56 -14.71 -19.57 -7.49
CA VAL A 56 -13.37 -20.15 -7.52
C VAL A 56 -13.41 -21.44 -8.30
N THR A 57 -12.45 -21.63 -9.21
CA THR A 57 -12.25 -22.92 -9.88
C THR A 57 -10.92 -23.49 -9.42
N GLN A 58 -10.94 -24.70 -8.87
CA GLN A 58 -9.75 -25.45 -8.49
C GLN A 58 -9.78 -26.79 -9.22
N GLU A 59 -8.69 -27.14 -9.91
CA GLU A 59 -8.60 -28.41 -10.67
C GLU A 59 -9.76 -28.64 -11.67
N ARG A 60 -10.24 -27.55 -12.30
CA ARG A 60 -11.42 -27.55 -13.20
C ARG A 60 -12.77 -27.83 -12.51
N VAL A 61 -12.79 -27.92 -11.18
CA VAL A 61 -14.01 -28.02 -10.37
C VAL A 61 -14.39 -26.65 -9.84
N GLN A 62 -15.64 -26.24 -10.06
CA GLN A 62 -16.17 -25.01 -9.51
C GLN A 62 -16.47 -25.21 -8.03
N MET A 63 -15.82 -24.43 -7.18
CA MET A 63 -15.98 -24.49 -5.73
C MET A 63 -17.22 -23.70 -5.32
N ALA A 64 -17.86 -24.11 -4.21
CA ALA A 64 -18.97 -23.37 -3.62
C ALA A 64 -18.53 -22.01 -3.03
N GLU A 65 -17.26 -21.90 -2.64
CA GLU A 65 -16.69 -20.66 -2.13
C GLU A 65 -16.58 -19.60 -3.23
N LYS A 66 -17.07 -18.40 -2.92
CA LYS A 66 -16.95 -17.23 -3.78
C LYS A 66 -15.89 -16.29 -3.22
N VAL A 67 -15.04 -15.78 -4.10
CA VAL A 67 -14.04 -14.77 -3.76
C VAL A 67 -14.53 -13.38 -4.07
N SER A 68 -13.89 -12.41 -3.41
CA SER A 68 -14.10 -11.00 -3.69
C SER A 68 -13.70 -10.64 -5.12
N GLU A 69 -14.53 -9.84 -5.77
CA GLU A 69 -14.35 -9.27 -7.09
C GLU A 69 -14.70 -7.78 -7.02
N LEU A 70 -13.97 -6.96 -7.75
CA LEU A 70 -14.21 -5.52 -7.81
C LEU A 70 -15.05 -5.23 -9.05
N THR A 71 -16.25 -4.71 -8.86
CA THR A 71 -17.12 -4.28 -9.96
C THR A 71 -16.81 -2.83 -10.31
N HIS A 72 -16.18 -2.61 -11.46
CA HIS A 72 -15.81 -1.29 -11.93
C HIS A 72 -16.99 -0.56 -12.58
N GLN A 73 -17.18 0.71 -12.22
CA GLN A 73 -18.04 1.64 -12.94
C GLN A 73 -17.16 2.53 -13.81
N GLY A 74 -17.53 2.73 -15.08
CA GLY A 74 -16.72 3.52 -16.01
C GLY A 74 -15.33 2.90 -16.28
N PRO A 75 -15.24 1.72 -16.93
CA PRO A 75 -14.00 0.95 -17.06
C PRO A 75 -12.86 1.69 -17.78
N GLU A 76 -13.20 2.75 -18.53
CA GLU A 76 -12.25 3.55 -19.30
C GLU A 76 -11.50 4.63 -18.47
N ASP A 77 -11.93 4.91 -17.22
CA ASP A 77 -11.22 5.84 -16.33
C ASP A 77 -10.02 5.14 -15.71
N LEU A 78 -8.88 5.23 -16.40
CA LEU A 78 -7.65 4.57 -16.03
C LEU A 78 -6.62 5.56 -15.48
N VAL A 79 -5.71 5.03 -14.66
CA VAL A 79 -4.61 5.75 -14.03
C VAL A 79 -3.32 5.00 -14.36
N LEU A 80 -2.32 5.71 -14.86
CA LEU A 80 -1.06 5.12 -15.30
C LEU A 80 -0.10 4.96 -14.11
N ASN A 81 0.35 3.72 -13.87
CA ASN A 81 1.29 3.44 -12.79
C ASN A 81 2.73 3.82 -13.17
N LEU A 82 3.22 4.93 -12.61
CA LEU A 82 4.59 5.39 -12.83
C LEU A 82 5.63 4.70 -11.93
N ALA A 83 5.21 3.92 -10.93
CA ALA A 83 6.11 3.34 -9.92
C ALA A 83 6.80 2.04 -10.36
N GLN A 84 6.89 1.78 -11.67
CA GLN A 84 7.47 0.55 -12.18
C GLN A 84 8.98 0.63 -12.33
N LEU A 85 9.69 -0.19 -11.54
CA LEU A 85 11.15 -0.16 -11.44
C LEU A 85 11.86 -0.38 -12.79
N THR A 86 11.34 -1.24 -13.66
CA THR A 86 12.02 -1.64 -14.89
C THR A 86 11.98 -0.55 -15.98
N ASN A 87 10.92 0.26 -16.03
CA ASN A 87 10.70 1.25 -17.09
C ASN A 87 10.62 2.69 -16.56
N ALA A 88 11.08 2.93 -15.34
CA ALA A 88 10.88 4.20 -14.64
C ALA A 88 11.42 5.40 -15.42
N LEU A 89 12.60 5.28 -16.04
CA LEU A 89 13.21 6.37 -16.82
C LEU A 89 12.34 6.79 -18.00
N ILE A 90 11.76 5.81 -18.73
CA ILE A 90 10.88 6.09 -19.87
C ILE A 90 9.57 6.69 -19.37
N LEU A 91 9.04 6.22 -18.24
CA LEU A 91 7.77 6.69 -17.69
C LEU A 91 7.85 8.07 -17.03
N GLN A 92 9.05 8.57 -16.69
CA GLN A 92 9.22 9.89 -16.06
C GLN A 92 8.67 11.03 -16.92
N VAL A 93 8.69 10.91 -18.25
CA VAL A 93 8.15 11.94 -19.16
C VAL A 93 6.64 12.13 -19.00
N PHE A 94 5.94 11.12 -18.46
CA PHE A 94 4.51 11.16 -18.18
C PHE A 94 4.19 11.62 -16.76
N GLN A 95 5.20 11.96 -15.96
CA GLN A 95 4.97 12.47 -14.62
C GLN A 95 4.30 13.85 -14.70
N PRO A 96 3.13 14.04 -14.08
CA PRO A 96 2.47 15.34 -14.05
C PRO A 96 3.35 16.34 -13.32
N HIS A 97 3.41 17.57 -13.85
CA HIS A 97 4.20 18.65 -13.27
C HIS A 97 3.72 18.99 -11.86
N GLU A 98 2.40 19.01 -11.67
CA GLU A 98 1.74 19.28 -10.39
C GLU A 98 1.25 17.97 -9.75
N ARG A 99 2.14 17.32 -8.98
CA ARG A 99 1.80 16.12 -8.20
C ARG A 99 1.05 16.42 -6.90
N TYR A 100 1.29 17.62 -6.36
CA TYR A 100 0.70 18.11 -5.12
C TYR A 100 0.13 19.50 -5.42
N PRO A 101 -1.12 19.58 -5.91
CA PRO A 101 -1.74 20.89 -6.11
C PRO A 101 -1.78 21.62 -4.77
N ALA A 102 -1.53 22.93 -4.80
CA ALA A 102 -1.54 23.84 -3.65
C ALA A 102 -0.39 23.72 -2.63
N LEU A 103 0.66 22.93 -2.87
CA LEU A 103 1.84 22.91 -1.98
C LEU A 103 3.12 23.18 -2.76
N ALA A 104 3.90 24.15 -2.31
CA ALA A 104 5.23 24.38 -2.85
C ALA A 104 6.15 23.21 -2.54
N ARG A 105 7.14 22.96 -3.41
CA ARG A 105 8.07 21.85 -3.23
C ARG A 105 8.83 21.91 -1.89
N SER A 106 9.20 23.10 -1.43
CA SER A 106 9.84 23.29 -0.13
C SER A 106 8.95 22.84 1.02
N GLU A 107 7.69 23.27 1.01
CA GLU A 107 6.69 22.90 2.03
C GLU A 107 6.48 21.37 2.05
N LEU A 108 6.42 20.73 0.88
CA LEU A 108 6.32 19.27 0.80
C LEU A 108 7.51 18.56 1.44
N ILE A 109 8.72 19.08 1.24
CA ILE A 109 9.94 18.53 1.83
C ILE A 109 9.88 18.70 3.35
N GLU A 110 9.50 19.88 3.84
CA GLU A 110 9.35 20.16 5.28
C GLU A 110 8.30 19.24 5.93
N HIS A 111 7.13 19.11 5.31
CA HIS A 111 6.09 18.19 5.77
C HIS A 111 6.56 16.73 5.76
N ALA A 112 7.32 16.30 4.75
CA ALA A 112 7.87 14.95 4.69
C ALA A 112 8.87 14.70 5.81
N VAL A 113 9.78 15.65 6.08
CA VAL A 113 10.74 15.57 7.18
C VAL A 113 10.01 15.54 8.54
N ALA A 114 9.07 16.44 8.77
CA ALA A 114 8.28 16.48 10.01
C ALA A 114 7.52 15.16 10.24
N ASN A 115 6.87 14.63 9.20
CA ASN A 115 6.18 13.34 9.26
C ASN A 115 7.15 12.19 9.58
N ARG A 116 8.34 12.18 8.97
CA ARG A 116 9.33 11.14 9.24
C ARG A 116 9.85 11.20 10.66
N THR A 117 10.14 12.40 11.17
CA THR A 117 10.57 12.60 12.56
C THR A 117 9.51 12.12 13.55
N ARG A 118 8.24 12.46 13.32
CA ARG A 118 7.12 11.97 14.15
C ARG A 118 7.02 10.44 14.15
N LEU A 119 7.05 9.81 12.98
CA LEU A 119 6.98 8.33 12.86
C LEU A 119 8.16 7.65 13.55
N ASN A 120 9.37 8.21 13.45
CA ASN A 120 10.53 7.68 14.14
C ASN A 120 10.35 7.79 15.67
N ALA A 121 9.84 8.91 16.18
CA ALA A 121 9.57 9.09 17.61
C ALA A 121 8.53 8.09 18.14
N GLU A 122 7.46 7.84 17.38
CA GLU A 122 6.44 6.83 17.71
C GLU A 122 7.04 5.40 17.79
N VAL A 123 7.95 5.08 16.87
CA VAL A 123 8.65 3.78 16.89
C VAL A 123 9.55 3.65 18.13
N GLU A 124 10.31 4.68 18.48
CA GLU A 124 11.17 4.67 19.67
C GLU A 124 10.35 4.60 20.96
N GLN A 125 9.23 5.31 21.05
CA GLN A 125 8.30 5.20 22.16
C GLN A 125 7.77 3.77 22.31
N ARG A 126 7.30 3.16 21.21
CA ARG A 126 6.81 1.76 21.24
C ARG A 126 7.90 0.78 21.67
N LYS A 127 9.15 1.00 21.28
CA LYS A 127 10.30 0.18 21.73
C LYS A 127 10.55 0.35 23.22
N ALA A 128 10.53 1.58 23.73
CA ALA A 128 10.74 1.87 25.14
C ALA A 128 9.63 1.24 26.01
N GLU A 129 8.36 1.39 25.62
CA GLU A 129 7.22 0.76 26.28
C GLU A 129 7.33 -0.77 26.26
N ALA A 130 7.74 -1.35 25.13
CA ALA A 130 7.95 -2.79 25.02
C ALA A 130 9.09 -3.29 25.92
N LEU A 131 10.16 -2.51 26.09
CA LEU A 131 11.28 -2.84 26.98
C LEU A 131 10.83 -2.79 28.45
N GLN A 132 10.17 -1.70 28.86
CA GLN A 132 9.60 -1.58 30.21
C GLN A 132 8.65 -2.73 30.54
N ARG A 133 7.77 -3.08 29.59
CA ARG A 133 6.85 -4.23 29.76
C ARG A 133 7.61 -5.55 29.93
N LYS A 134 8.75 -5.74 29.28
CA LYS A 134 9.60 -6.94 29.47
C LYS A 134 10.24 -6.94 30.86
N GLU A 135 10.80 -5.82 31.31
CA GLU A 135 11.41 -5.67 32.64
C GLU A 135 10.39 -5.90 33.77
N ASP A 136 9.20 -5.30 33.67
CA ASP A 136 8.11 -5.49 34.63
C ASP A 136 7.68 -6.95 34.72
N ASN A 137 7.56 -7.63 33.57
CA ASN A 137 7.23 -9.05 33.53
C ASN A 137 8.33 -9.92 34.14
N GLN A 138 9.60 -9.55 33.94
CA GLN A 138 10.73 -10.25 34.56
C GLN A 138 10.72 -10.08 36.08
N ARG A 139 10.54 -8.85 36.58
CA ARG A 139 10.44 -8.57 38.02
C ARG A 139 9.30 -9.34 38.68
N LYS A 140 8.12 -9.39 38.04
CA LYS A 140 6.97 -10.18 38.52
C LYS A 140 7.28 -11.69 38.55
N ARG A 141 8.03 -12.21 37.57
CA ARG A 141 8.46 -13.61 37.54
C ARG A 141 9.45 -13.93 38.67
N GLU A 142 10.41 -13.05 38.91
CA GLU A 142 11.39 -13.19 39.99
C GLU A 142 10.73 -13.13 41.38
N GLU A 143 9.82 -12.18 41.60
CA GLU A 143 9.05 -12.09 42.84
C GLU A 143 8.20 -13.35 43.09
N LYS A 144 7.54 -13.87 42.04
CA LYS A 144 6.78 -15.13 42.13
C LYS A 144 7.67 -16.32 42.45
N LYS A 145 8.88 -16.38 41.89
CA LYS A 145 9.88 -17.42 42.22
C LYS A 145 10.31 -17.32 43.69
N ARG A 146 10.62 -16.11 44.18
CA ARG A 146 11.03 -15.88 45.58
C ARG A 146 9.93 -16.33 46.56
N LYS A 147 8.68 -15.91 46.34
CA LYS A 147 7.53 -16.32 47.17
C LYS A 147 7.31 -17.83 47.19
N ARG A 148 7.53 -18.51 46.05
CA ARG A 148 7.46 -19.99 45.98
C ARG A 148 8.54 -20.66 46.82
N HIS A 149 9.76 -20.13 46.79
CA HIS A 149 10.87 -20.66 47.59
C HIS A 149 10.62 -20.47 49.09
N GLU A 150 10.20 -19.28 49.52
CA GLU A 150 9.87 -18.97 50.93
C GLU A 150 8.77 -19.89 51.48
N CYS A 151 7.74 -20.19 50.67
CA CYS A 151 6.65 -21.10 51.06
C CYS A 151 7.12 -22.56 51.20
N HIS A 152 8.05 -23.01 50.34
CA HIS A 152 8.59 -24.38 50.42
C HIS A 152 9.46 -24.57 51.67
N ASP A 153 10.28 -23.59 52.04
CA ASP A 153 11.13 -23.64 53.23
C ASP A 153 10.31 -23.73 54.53
N TYR A 154 9.16 -23.04 54.58
CA TYR A 154 8.26 -23.09 55.73
C TYR A 154 7.60 -24.46 55.91
N SER A 155 7.39 -25.22 54.82
CA SER A 155 6.80 -26.56 54.85
C SER A 155 7.74 -27.67 55.35
N LEU A 156 9.05 -27.41 55.37
CA LEU A 156 10.08 -28.36 55.81
C LEU A 156 10.48 -28.18 57.30
N ARG A 157 9.87 -27.22 57.99
CA ARG A 157 10.14 -26.90 59.41
C ARG A 157 9.06 -27.42 60.38
N ILE A 158 8.17 -28.30 59.90
CA ILE A 158 7.16 -29.03 60.70
C ILE A 158 7.57 -30.50 60.69
#